data_AF-T1D1S7-F1
#
_entry.id   AF-T1D1S7-F1
#
_cell.length_a   1.000
_cell.length_b   1.000
_cell.length_c   1.000
_cell.angle_alpha   90.00
_cell.angle_beta   90.00
_cell.angle_gamma   90.00
#
_symmetry.space_group_name_H-M   'P 1'
#
loop_
_entity.id
_entity.type
_entity.pdbx_description
1 polymer ?
#
loop_
_entity_poly.entity_id
_entity_poly.type
_entity_poly.pdbx_seq_one_letter_code
_entity_poly.pdbx_strand_id
1 'polypeptide(L)'
;MTIEQIWEYGKNRGHSYYSPITSITEFHPDTNSVLVYSATAGLNMAQFARMQVSPILQEFKWNPNAKTPEKEPAVELQFSGTPIGYQALPFDIKSALSK
;
A
#
# COMPACT_ATOMS: atom_id res chain seq x y z
N MET A 1 8.67 2.35 29.07
CA MET A 1 8.20 2.52 27.68
C MET A 1 7.35 1.32 27.31
N THR A 2 6.14 1.54 26.80
CA THR A 2 5.24 0.51 26.28
C THR A 2 4.97 0.80 24.81
N ILE A 3 4.65 -0.24 24.03
CA ILE A 3 4.27 -0.13 22.61
C ILE A 3 2.84 -0.64 22.49
N GLU A 4 2.00 0.06 21.71
CA GLU A 4 0.62 -0.32 21.43
C GLU A 4 0.41 -0.34 19.90
N GLN A 5 -0.01 -1.49 19.36
CA GLN A 5 -0.45 -1.58 17.97
C GLN A 5 -1.87 -1.00 17.87
N ILE A 6 -2.00 0.13 17.21
CA ILE A 6 -3.29 0.82 17.07
C ILE A 6 -4.04 0.42 15.79
N TRP A 7 -3.35 -0.08 14.75
CA TRP A 7 -3.97 -0.44 13.48
C TRP A 7 -3.22 -1.56 12.77
N GLU A 8 -3.97 -2.38 12.04
CA GLU A 8 -3.45 -3.41 11.13
C GLU A 8 -4.39 -3.59 9.95
N TYR A 9 -3.84 -4.01 8.81
CA TYR A 9 -4.60 -4.33 7.61
C TYR A 9 -3.95 -5.46 6.82
N GLY A 10 -4.73 -6.18 6.01
CA GLY A 10 -4.22 -7.16 5.05
C GLY A 10 -4.01 -8.59 5.60
N LYS A 11 -3.96 -8.77 6.92
CA LYS A 11 -3.75 -10.08 7.57
C LYS A 11 -4.64 -11.21 7.04
N ASN A 12 -5.92 -10.90 6.78
CA ASN A 12 -6.92 -11.87 6.34
C ASN A 12 -7.11 -11.92 4.81
N ARG A 13 -6.36 -11.13 4.02
CA ARG A 13 -6.52 -11.08 2.55
C ARG A 13 -5.75 -12.21 1.83
N GLY A 14 -4.94 -12.97 2.54
CA GLY A 14 -4.28 -14.17 2.01
C GLY A 14 -3.25 -13.90 0.92
N HIS A 15 -2.94 -14.94 0.14
CA HIS A 15 -1.84 -14.92 -0.83
C HIS A 15 -2.00 -13.86 -1.94
N SER A 16 -3.23 -13.56 -2.36
CA SER A 16 -3.51 -12.56 -3.39
C SER A 16 -3.15 -11.13 -2.97
N TYR A 17 -3.00 -10.87 -1.67
CA TYR A 17 -2.54 -9.58 -1.14
C TYR A 17 -1.11 -9.64 -0.58
N TYR A 18 -0.63 -10.83 -0.25
CA TYR A 18 0.70 -11.02 0.33
C TYR A 18 1.79 -10.64 -0.68
N SER A 19 2.64 -9.69 -0.27
CA SER A 19 3.87 -9.32 -0.96
C SER A 19 5.06 -9.88 -0.17
N PRO A 20 5.80 -10.88 -0.69
CA PRO A 20 6.96 -11.43 -0.01
C PRO A 20 8.16 -10.48 0.03
N ILE A 21 8.23 -9.51 -0.90
CA ILE A 21 9.34 -8.57 -1.01
C ILE A 21 8.85 -7.17 -1.39
N THR A 22 9.69 -6.17 -1.12
CA THR A 22 9.44 -4.74 -1.43
C THR A 22 8.15 -4.27 -0.75
N SER A 23 7.40 -3.30 -1.31
CA SER A 23 6.22 -2.65 -0.71
C SER A 23 6.55 -1.44 0.14
N ILE A 24 5.53 -0.63 0.41
CA ILE A 24 5.62 0.53 1.30
C ILE A 24 4.28 0.76 2.01
N THR A 25 4.36 1.23 3.25
CA THR A 25 3.24 1.82 3.99
C THR A 25 3.70 3.16 4.53
N GLU A 26 2.99 4.23 4.21
CA GLU A 26 3.38 5.59 4.58
C GLU A 26 2.16 6.43 4.97
N PHE A 27 2.30 7.27 5.99
CA PHE A 27 1.30 8.26 6.35
C PHE A 27 1.57 9.57 5.61
N HIS A 28 0.56 10.09 4.92
CA HIS A 28 0.58 11.32 4.15
C HIS A 28 -0.21 12.41 4.91
N PRO A 29 0.46 13.40 5.53
CA PRO A 29 -0.19 14.42 6.36
C PRO A 29 -1.11 15.38 5.58
N ASP A 30 -0.79 15.64 4.32
CA ASP A 30 -1.51 16.54 3.42
C ASP A 30 -2.90 16.03 3.06
N THR A 31 -3.04 14.72 2.88
CA THR A 31 -4.31 14.02 2.65
C THR A 31 -4.89 13.40 3.92
N ASN A 32 -4.14 13.45 5.02
CA ASN A 32 -4.43 12.76 6.28
C ASN A 32 -4.85 11.30 6.03
N SER A 33 -3.98 10.57 5.34
CA SER A 33 -4.25 9.21 4.89
C SER A 33 -3.02 8.31 5.06
N VAL A 34 -3.25 7.00 5.05
CA VAL A 34 -2.20 5.99 4.99
C VAL A 34 -2.22 5.36 3.62
N LEU A 35 -1.13 5.50 2.87
CA LEU A 35 -0.88 4.75 1.65
C LEU A 35 -0.34 3.37 2.02
N VAL A 36 -0.84 2.33 1.36
CA VAL A 36 -0.26 1.00 1.37
C VAL A 36 -0.08 0.54 -0.05
N TYR A 37 1.13 0.13 -0.43
CA TYR A 37 1.40 -0.45 -1.74
C TYR A 37 1.99 -1.83 -1.59
N SER A 38 1.17 -2.86 -1.85
CA SER A 38 1.58 -4.26 -1.90
C SER A 38 2.19 -4.56 -3.26
N ALA A 39 3.52 -4.43 -3.36
CA ALA A 39 4.25 -4.34 -4.63
C ALA A 39 4.45 -5.67 -5.38
N THR A 40 4.36 -6.79 -4.67
CA THR A 40 4.52 -8.15 -5.22
C THR A 40 3.39 -9.06 -4.82
N ALA A 41 2.18 -8.49 -4.70
CA ALA A 41 0.98 -9.22 -4.33
C ALA A 41 0.75 -10.42 -5.27
N GLY A 42 0.60 -11.61 -4.68
CA GLY A 42 0.42 -12.87 -5.40
C GLY A 42 1.71 -13.49 -5.97
N LEU A 43 2.89 -12.96 -5.63
CA LEU A 43 4.16 -13.52 -6.10
C LEU A 43 4.42 -14.89 -5.47
N ASN A 44 4.58 -15.90 -6.33
CA ASN A 44 5.19 -17.16 -5.96
C ASN A 44 6.71 -17.10 -6.19
N MET A 45 7.49 -17.13 -5.11
CA MET A 45 8.96 -17.05 -5.17
C MET A 45 9.60 -18.16 -6.02
N ALA A 46 8.97 -19.34 -6.12
CA ALA A 46 9.45 -20.42 -6.99
C ALA A 46 9.42 -20.05 -8.49
N GLN A 47 8.64 -19.02 -8.86
CA GLN A 47 8.47 -18.57 -10.24
C GLN A 47 8.89 -17.11 -10.43
N PHE A 48 9.69 -16.56 -9.52
CA PHE A 48 10.11 -15.15 -9.48
C PHE A 48 10.54 -14.57 -10.83
N ALA A 49 11.33 -15.31 -11.61
CA ALA A 49 11.86 -14.84 -12.89
C ALA A 49 10.88 -14.90 -14.07
N ARG A 50 9.67 -15.44 -13.88
CA ARG A 50 8.73 -15.77 -14.97
C ARG A 50 7.29 -15.31 -14.73
N MET A 51 6.98 -14.85 -13.51
CA MET A 51 5.64 -14.39 -13.18
C MET A 51 5.49 -12.89 -13.38
N GLN A 52 4.26 -12.50 -13.72
CA GLN A 52 3.76 -11.18 -13.46
C GLN A 52 3.12 -11.17 -12.09
N VAL A 53 3.23 -10.03 -11.40
CA VAL A 53 2.53 -9.78 -10.14
C VAL A 53 1.33 -8.86 -10.40
N SER A 54 0.43 -8.80 -9.42
CA SER A 54 -0.72 -7.89 -9.45
C SER A 54 -0.65 -6.91 -8.28
N PRO A 55 0.25 -5.90 -8.32
CA PRO A 55 0.42 -4.96 -7.24
C PRO A 55 -0.89 -4.29 -6.86
N ILE A 56 -1.05 -3.97 -5.58
CA ILE A 56 -2.25 -3.33 -5.06
C ILE A 56 -1.84 -2.06 -4.34
N LEU A 57 -2.32 -0.92 -4.80
CA LEU A 57 -2.20 0.37 -4.11
C LEU A 57 -3.51 0.67 -3.41
N GLN A 58 -3.42 1.04 -2.15
CA GLN A 58 -4.55 1.43 -1.33
C GLN A 58 -4.25 2.71 -0.59
N GLU A 59 -5.31 3.47 -0.34
CA GLU A 59 -5.27 4.63 0.52
C GLU A 59 -6.39 4.55 1.55
N PHE A 60 -6.04 4.66 2.83
CA PHE A 60 -6.97 4.62 3.96
C PHE A 60 -7.05 6.01 4.56
N LYS A 61 -8.26 6.56 4.70
CA LYS A 61 -8.43 7.83 5.40
C LYS A 61 -8.06 7.67 6.86
N TRP A 62 -7.33 8.64 7.39
CA TRP A 62 -7.19 8.82 8.82
C TRP A 62 -8.34 9.70 9.29
N ASN A 63 -9.21 9.18 10.16
CA ASN A 63 -10.24 10.03 10.77
C ASN A 63 -9.59 10.83 11.91
N PRO A 64 -9.59 12.17 11.88
CA PRO A 64 -8.99 13.00 12.93
C PRO A 64 -9.60 12.76 14.33
N ASN A 65 -10.85 12.26 14.38
CA ASN A 65 -11.57 11.94 15.60
C ASN A 65 -11.40 10.46 16.02
N ALA A 66 -10.70 9.65 15.20
CA ALA A 66 -10.35 8.28 15.53
C ALA A 66 -8.85 8.17 15.80
N LYS A 67 -8.47 7.19 16.63
CA LYS A 67 -7.06 6.93 16.93
C LYS A 67 -6.36 6.10 15.86
N THR A 68 -7.07 5.72 14.80
CA THR A 68 -6.63 4.73 13.82
C THR A 68 -7.15 5.11 12.43
N PRO A 69 -6.46 4.72 11.34
CA PRO A 69 -7.03 4.76 10.00
C PRO A 69 -8.33 3.96 9.92
N GLU A 70 -9.13 4.29 8.91
CA GLU A 70 -10.28 3.48 8.51
C GLU A 70 -9.83 2.08 8.08
N LYS A 71 -10.71 1.08 8.22
CA LYS A 71 -10.41 -0.30 7.80
C LYS A 71 -10.75 -0.57 6.34
N GLU A 72 -11.66 0.21 5.78
CA GLU A 72 -12.01 0.15 4.37
C GLU A 72 -11.15 1.16 3.60
N PRO A 73 -10.51 0.76 2.48
CA PRO A 73 -9.74 1.69 1.67
C PRO A 73 -10.67 2.69 0.98
N ALA A 74 -10.29 3.97 0.99
CA ALA A 74 -10.96 5.01 0.22
C ALA A 74 -10.61 4.91 -1.28
N VAL A 75 -9.43 4.38 -1.59
CA VAL A 75 -8.96 4.08 -2.94
C VAL A 75 -8.33 2.69 -2.92
N GLU A 76 -8.66 1.85 -3.90
CA GLU A 76 -7.95 0.59 -4.19
C GLU A 76 -7.72 0.50 -5.70
N LEU A 77 -6.46 0.38 -6.11
CA LEU A 77 -6.04 0.21 -7.49
C LEU A 77 -5.25 -1.10 -7.61
N GLN A 78 -5.66 -1.95 -8.55
CA GLN A 78 -4.94 -3.16 -8.90
C GLN A 78 -4.21 -2.96 -10.23
N PHE A 79 -2.90 -3.15 -10.21
CA PHE A 79 -2.07 -3.10 -11.40
C PHE A 79 -2.08 -4.48 -12.07
N SER A 80 -1.97 -4.50 -13.40
CA SER A 80 -1.89 -5.73 -14.19
C SER A 80 -0.74 -5.64 -15.20
N GLY A 81 -0.20 -6.79 -15.60
CA GLY A 81 0.87 -6.85 -16.60
C GLY A 81 2.24 -6.36 -16.10
N THR A 82 2.42 -6.14 -14.80
CA THR A 82 3.68 -5.66 -14.23
C THR A 82 4.60 -6.83 -13.85
N PRO A 83 5.89 -6.80 -14.21
CA PRO A 83 6.82 -7.87 -13.87
C PRO A 83 7.05 -7.95 -12.35
N ILE A 84 7.53 -6.87 -11.72
CA ILE A 84 7.76 -6.75 -10.27
C ILE A 84 7.61 -5.26 -9.87
N GLY A 85 6.86 -4.96 -8.81
CA GLY A 85 6.82 -3.62 -8.21
C GLY A 85 7.93 -3.42 -7.17
N TYR A 86 8.24 -2.16 -6.84
CA TYR A 86 9.13 -1.82 -5.72
C TYR A 86 8.41 -0.96 -4.68
N GLN A 87 8.11 0.28 -5.05
CA GLN A 87 7.38 1.26 -4.25
C GLN A 87 6.45 2.08 -5.15
N ALA A 88 5.48 2.73 -4.54
CA ALA A 88 4.63 3.73 -5.19
C ALA A 88 4.49 4.91 -4.23
N LEU A 89 4.48 6.12 -4.78
CA LEU A 89 4.39 7.36 -4.02
C LEU A 89 3.31 8.23 -4.67
N PRO A 90 2.32 8.73 -3.91
CA PRO A 90 1.48 9.80 -4.39
C PRO A 90 2.35 11.05 -4.59
N PHE A 91 2.03 11.85 -5.60
CA PHE A 91 2.67 13.15 -5.80
C PHE A 91 1.62 14.19 -6.14
N ASP A 92 1.83 15.40 -5.63
CA ASP A 92 1.02 16.55 -5.99
C ASP A 92 1.62 17.24 -7.23
N ILE A 93 0.81 17.36 -8.28
CA ILE A 93 1.24 17.95 -9.55
C ILE A 93 1.62 19.43 -9.42
N LYS A 94 0.96 20.17 -8.51
CA LYS A 94 1.25 21.61 -8.31
C LYS A 94 2.62 21.78 -7.67
N SER A 95 2.92 20.99 -6.64
CA SER A 95 4.21 20.96 -5.96
C SER A 95 5.31 20.50 -6.90
N ALA A 96 5.08 19.42 -7.66
CA ALA A 96 6.05 18.88 -8.62
C ALA A 96 6.43 19.86 -9.74
N LEU A 97 5.54 20.81 -10.06
CA LEU A 97 5.73 21.80 -11.13
C LEU A 97 5.88 23.24 -10.59
N SER A 98 6.06 23.40 -9.28
CA SER A 98 6.32 24.70 -8.67
C SER A 98 7.73 25.20 -9.02
N LYS A 99 7.89 26.51 -9.24
CA LYS A 99 9.16 27.15 -9.59
C LYS A 99 9.98 27.51 -8.36
#